data_AF-A0A011UXG7-F1
#
_entry.id   AF-A0A011UXG7-F1
#
_cell.length_a   1.000
_cell.length_b   1.000
_cell.length_c   1.000
_cell.angle_alpha   90.00
_cell.angle_beta   90.00
_cell.angle_gamma   90.00
#
_symmetry.space_group_name_H-M   'P 1'
#
loop_
_entity.id
_entity.type
_entity.pdbx_description
1 polymer ?
#
loop_
_entity_poly.entity_id
_entity_poly.type
_entity_poly.pdbx_seq_one_letter_code
_entity_poly.pdbx_strand_id
1 'polypeptide(L)' 'MNPMAVVKLKPLLEKFRENHPRIPQFMQTAASGMEEGGALDLKVTNAAGQKIEASIKLNADDIELLNALRELLAQAGGQF' A
#
# COMPACT_ATOMS: atom_id res chain seq x y z
N MET A 1 11.68 10.64 8.93
CA MET A 1 10.92 10.86 7.68
C MET A 1 10.86 12.36 7.40
N ASN A 2 11.12 12.79 6.16
CA ASN A 2 11.17 14.21 5.80
C ASN A 2 9.75 14.73 5.49
N PRO A 3 9.18 15.65 6.30
CA PRO A 3 7.78 16.07 6.18
C PRO A 3 7.44 16.71 4.82
N MET A 4 8.43 17.29 4.12
CA MET A 4 8.25 17.84 2.78
C MET A 4 8.02 16.78 1.69
N ALA A 5 8.54 15.56 1.86
CA ALA A 5 8.33 14.47 0.89
C ALA A 5 6.88 13.97 0.92
N VAL A 6 6.27 13.94 2.12
CA VAL A 6 4.87 13.58 2.32
C VAL A 6 3.94 14.60 1.65
N VAL A 7 4.23 15.90 1.75
CA VAL A 7 3.42 16.96 1.10
C VAL A 7 3.44 16.84 -0.43
N LYS A 8 4.56 16.47 -1.04
CA LYS A 8 4.65 16.24 -2.49
C LYS A 8 3.96 14.95 -2.95
N LEU A 9 3.85 13.96 -2.07
CA LEU A 9 3.16 12.69 -2.35
C LEU A 9 1.64 12.83 -2.33
N LYS A 10 1.08 13.80 -1.59
CA LYS A 10 -0.37 14.06 -1.51
C LYS A 10 -1.08 14.14 -2.86
N PRO A 11 -0.71 15.06 -3.78
CA PRO A 11 -1.42 15.17 -5.07
C PRO A 11 -1.23 13.95 -5.96
N LEU A 12 -0.08 13.25 -5.86
CA LEU A 12 0.16 12.00 -6.60
C LEU A 12 -0.71 10.86 -6.06
N LEU A 13 -0.86 10.79 -4.74
CA LEU A 13 -1.69 9.79 -4.07
C LEU A 13 -3.18 10.04 -4.31
N GLU A 14 -3.63 11.30 -4.31
CA GLU A 14 -5.00 11.67 -4.71
C GLU A 14 -5.29 11.26 -6.15
N LYS A 15 -4.40 11.61 -7.09
CA LYS A 15 -4.56 11.24 -8.50
C LYS A 15 -4.52 9.72 -8.70
N PHE A 16 -3.74 9.00 -7.91
CA PHE A 16 -3.72 7.53 -7.91
C PHE A 16 -5.04 6.94 -7.37
N ARG A 17 -5.62 7.53 -6.32
CA ARG A 17 -6.96 7.16 -5.81
C ARG A 17 -8.05 7.44 -6.84
N GLU A 18 -7.99 8.56 -7.55
CA GLU A 18 -8.93 8.91 -8.62
C GLU A 18 -8.84 7.94 -9.81
N ASN A 19 -7.61 7.61 -10.26
CA ASN A 19 -7.41 6.66 -11.35
C ASN A 19 -7.73 5.22 -10.96
N HIS A 20 -7.64 4.89 -9.66
CA HIS A 20 -7.85 3.53 -9.15
C HIS A 20 -8.75 3.53 -7.90
N PRO A 21 -10.06 3.80 -8.04
CA PRO A 21 -10.99 3.98 -6.92
C PRO A 21 -11.14 2.73 -6.04
N ARG A 22 -10.82 1.54 -6.57
CA ARG A 22 -10.88 0.26 -5.84
C ARG A 22 -9.65 0.00 -4.97
N ILE A 23 -8.51 0.62 -5.25
CA ILE A 23 -7.26 0.39 -4.52
C ILE A 23 -7.34 0.83 -3.05
N PRO A 24 -7.85 2.03 -2.68
CA PRO A 24 -7.93 2.42 -1.27
C PRO A 24 -8.86 1.50 -0.45
N GLN A 25 -9.95 1.01 -1.05
CA GLN A 25 -10.84 0.05 -0.39
C GLN A 25 -10.18 -1.34 -0.25
N PHE A 26 -9.44 -1.76 -1.29
CA PHE A 26 -8.64 -2.98 -1.25
C PHE A 26 -7.54 -2.91 -0.18
N MET A 27 -6.81 -1.81 -0.09
CA MET A 27 -5.74 -1.64 0.90
C MET A 27 -6.28 -1.66 2.33
N GLN A 28 -7.43 -1.04 2.61
CA GLN A 28 -8.06 -1.10 3.93
C GLN A 28 -8.49 -2.53 4.30
N THR A 29 -9.05 -3.26 3.35
CA THR A 29 -9.49 -4.65 3.55
C THR A 29 -8.30 -5.59 3.70
N ALA A 30 -7.30 -5.47 2.82
CA ALA A 30 -6.06 -6.25 2.88
C ALA A 30 -5.32 -6.01 4.20
N ALA A 31 -5.24 -4.76 4.66
CA ALA A 31 -4.62 -4.42 5.93
C ALA A 31 -5.35 -5.01 7.16
N SER A 32 -6.65 -5.30 7.04
CA SER A 32 -7.40 -5.97 8.10
C SER A 32 -7.23 -7.50 8.08
N GLY A 33 -6.78 -8.06 6.95
CA GLY A 33 -6.52 -9.50 6.78
C GLY A 33 -5.03 -9.88 6.78
N MET A 34 -4.15 -8.95 7.15
CA MET A 34 -2.72 -9.21 7.29
C MET A 34 -2.46 -9.86 8.65
N GLU A 35 -2.31 -11.19 8.66
CA GLU A 35 -2.05 -12.01 9.84
C GLU A 35 -0.72 -12.77 9.69
N GLU A 36 -0.12 -13.17 10.81
CA GLU A 36 1.13 -13.95 10.82
C GLU A 36 0.94 -15.26 10.06
N GLY A 37 1.85 -15.55 9.11
CA GLY A 37 1.71 -16.70 8.21
C GLY A 37 0.87 -16.43 6.95
N GLY A 38 0.34 -15.20 6.80
CA GLY A 38 -0.24 -14.72 5.56
C GLY A 38 0.78 -14.57 4.43
N ALA A 39 0.29 -14.41 3.21
CA ALA A 39 1.11 -14.13 2.04
C ALA A 39 0.61 -12.86 1.34
N LEU A 40 1.55 -12.00 0.94
CA LEU A 40 1.29 -10.83 0.12
C LEU A 40 1.76 -11.12 -1.31
N ASP A 41 0.81 -11.21 -2.23
CA ASP A 41 1.08 -11.35 -3.66
C ASP A 41 0.94 -10.00 -4.39
N LEU A 42 2.05 -9.45 -4.86
CA LEU A 42 2.07 -8.30 -5.75
C LEU A 42 2.22 -8.77 -7.20
N LYS A 43 1.21 -8.47 -8.02
CA LYS A 43 1.23 -8.67 -9.46
C LYS A 43 1.21 -7.32 -10.18
N VAL A 44 2.29 -7.00 -10.87
CA VAL A 44 2.39 -5.81 -11.73
C VAL A 44 2.43 -6.26 -13.17
N THR A 45 1.51 -5.76 -13.99
CA THR A 45 1.58 -5.93 -15.46
C THR A 45 2.03 -4.61 -16.05
N ASN A 46 3.20 -4.58 -16.68
CA ASN A 46 3.71 -3.37 -17.31
C ASN A 46 3.01 -3.10 -18.65
N ALA A 47 3.23 -1.91 -19.23
CA ALA A 47 2.64 -1.51 -20.51
C ALA A 47 3.08 -2.40 -21.71
N ALA A 48 4.17 -3.15 -21.56
CA ALA A 48 4.65 -4.12 -22.55
C ALA A 48 4.01 -5.52 -22.38
N GLY A 49 3.10 -5.69 -21.42
CA GLY A 49 2.42 -6.96 -21.14
C GLY A 49 3.23 -7.96 -20.31
N GLN A 50 4.40 -7.57 -19.81
CA GLN A 50 5.20 -8.40 -18.93
C GLN A 50 4.61 -8.38 -17.52
N LYS A 51 4.45 -9.58 -16.94
CA LYS A 51 3.96 -9.77 -15.58
C LYS A 51 5.14 -9.93 -14.64
N ILE A 52 5.17 -9.09 -13.62
CA ILE A 52 6.13 -9.15 -12.53
C ILE A 52 5.32 -9.58 -11.31
N GLU A 53 5.58 -10.79 -10.83
CA GLU A 53 4.88 -11.39 -9.69
C GLU A 53 5.87 -11.57 -8.55
N ALA A 54 5.54 -11.03 -7.38
CA ALA A 54 6.29 -11.20 -6.15
C ALA A 54 5.34 -11.73 -5.07
N SER A 55 5.72 -12.83 -4.43
CA SER A 55 4.99 -13.42 -3.31
C SER A 55 5.88 -13.37 -2.08
N ILE A 56 5.39 -12.74 -1.01
CA ILE A 56 6.13 -12.53 0.22
C ILE A 56 5.34 -13.16 1.36
N LYS A 57 5.95 -14.10 2.09
CA LYS A 57 5.38 -14.63 3.33
C LYS A 57 5.59 -13.61 4.45
N LEU A 58 4.51 -13.29 5.15
CA LEU A 58 4.51 -12.31 6.23
C LEU A 58 4.85 -12.99 7.55
N ASN A 59 5.88 -12.50 8.23
CA ASN A 59 6.20 -12.84 9.61
C ASN A 59 5.80 -11.69 10.55
N ALA A 60 5.92 -11.90 11.86
CA ALA A 60 5.60 -10.89 12.88
C ALA A 60 6.24 -9.51 12.61
N ASP A 61 7.54 -9.50 12.34
CA ASP A 61 8.32 -8.27 12.09
C ASP A 61 7.83 -7.52 10.83
N ASP A 62 7.48 -8.27 9.78
CA ASP A 62 6.92 -7.72 8.54
C ASP A 62 5.55 -7.08 8.79
N ILE A 63 4.73 -7.65 9.67
CA ILE A 63 3.40 -7.13 10.00
C ILE A 63 3.50 -5.84 10.80
N GLU A 64 4.46 -5.73 11.73
CA GLU A 64 4.72 -4.48 12.43
C GLU A 64 5.13 -3.37 11.46
N LEU A 65 6.02 -3.68 10.51
CA LEU A 65 6.43 -2.75 9.46
C LEU A 65 5.25 -2.33 8.56
N LEU A 66 4.40 -3.28 8.15
CA LEU A 66 3.23 -3.01 7.32
C LEU A 66 2.18 -2.17 8.04
N ASN A 67 1.98 -2.38 9.35
CA ASN A 67 1.10 -1.55 10.17
C ASN A 67 1.63 -0.12 10.31
N ALA A 68 2.93 0.05 10.57
CA ALA A 68 3.55 1.37 10.63
C ALA A 68 3.45 2.10 9.28
N LEU A 69 3.69 1.39 8.16
CA LEU A 69 3.54 1.93 6.82
C LEU A 69 2.07 2.32 6.52
N ARG A 70 1.11 1.49 6.94
CA ARG A 70 -0.33 1.79 6.83
C ARG A 70 -0.69 3.07 7.57
N GLU A 71 -0.27 3.22 8.82
CA GLU A 71 -0.56 4.42 9.61
C GLU A 71 0.05 5.68 9.00
N LEU A 72 1.25 5.57 8.42
CA LEU A 72 1.88 6.67 7.71
C LEU A 72 1.16 7.03 6.41
N LEU A 73 0.70 6.04 5.64
CA LEU A 73 -0.07 6.26 4.42
C LEU A 73 -1.47 6.82 4.72
N ALA A 74 -2.12 6.35 5.79
CA ALA A 74 -3.40 6.88 6.26
C ALA A 74 -3.25 8.36 6.70
N GLN A 75 -2.20 8.68 7.45
CA GLN A 75 -1.90 10.06 7.86
C GLN A 75 -1.45 10.95 6.69
N ALA A 76 -0.67 10.41 5.75
CA ALA A 76 -0.23 11.12 4.55
C ALA A 76 -1.38 11.40 3.57
N GLY A 77 -2.37 10.50 3.51
CA GLY A 77 -3.57 10.59 2.67
C GLY A 77 -4.64 11.57 3.17
N GLY A 78 -4.45 12.19 4.35
CA GLY A 78 -5.39 13.14 4.93
C GLY A 78 -6.58 12.46 5.59
N GLN A 79 -6.87 12.93 6.81
CA GLN A 79 -8.09 12.71 7.61
C GLN A 79 -9.31 12.34 6.77
N PHE A 80 -9.81 11.12 6.97
CA PHE A 80 -11.22 10.81 7.17
C PHE A 80 -11.31 9.63 8.15
#